data_AF-A0A967VYI3-F1
#
_entry.id   AF-A0A967VYI3-F1
#
_cell.length_a   1.000
_cell.length_b   1.000
_cell.length_c   1.000
_cell.angle_alpha   90.00
_cell.angle_beta   90.00
_cell.angle_gamma   90.00
#
_symmetry.space_group_name_H-M   'P 1'
#
loop_
_entity.id
_entity.type
_entity.pdbx_description
1 polymer ?
#
loop_
_entity_poly.entity_id
_entity_poly.type
_entity_poly.pdbx_seq_one_letter_code
_entity_poly.pdbx_strand_id
1 'polypeptide(L)'
;LAALDAAIKLGIPHKGWTYKRRKTEAGVLPEQYNVKEIANPSYFERLEKNIIDSEGTVILTYGQLIRGSNATKDLANKHNKPCLLLELNECTLNHAISSIRKWMDNHEIDEIFFTGSK
;
A
#
# COMPACT_ATOMS: atom_id res chain seq x y z
N LEU A 1 5.45 -2.57 5.97
CA LEU A 1 5.06 -3.48 7.08
C LEU A 1 4.14 -2.78 8.06
N ALA A 2 4.40 -1.51 8.41
CA ALA A 2 3.57 -0.71 9.31
C ALA A 2 2.04 -0.84 9.12
N ALA A 3 1.54 -0.88 7.88
CA ALA A 3 0.11 -1.09 7.63
C ALA A 3 -0.40 -2.46 8.10
N LEU A 4 0.37 -3.53 7.87
CA LEU A 4 0.04 -4.87 8.35
C LEU A 4 0.15 -4.95 9.88
N ASP A 5 1.16 -4.29 10.47
CA ASP A 5 1.34 -4.22 11.92
C ASP A 5 0.15 -3.51 12.60
N ALA A 6 -0.29 -2.40 12.01
CA ALA A 6 -1.47 -1.67 12.45
C ALA A 6 -2.74 -2.51 12.32
N ALA A 7 -2.92 -3.21 11.19
CA ALA A 7 -4.08 -4.06 10.98
C ALA A 7 -4.16 -5.19 12.02
N ILE A 8 -3.06 -5.88 12.30
CA ILE A 8 -2.99 -6.90 13.36
C ILE A 8 -3.32 -6.28 14.72
N LYS A 9 -2.68 -5.15 15.07
CA LYS A 9 -2.89 -4.49 16.36
C LYS A 9 -4.34 -4.05 16.58
N LEU A 10 -5.03 -3.66 15.52
CA LEU A 10 -6.41 -3.19 15.55
C LEU A 10 -7.45 -4.29 15.29
N GLY A 11 -7.03 -5.53 15.04
CA GLY A 11 -7.94 -6.63 14.69
C GLY A 11 -8.62 -6.45 13.33
N ILE A 12 -8.04 -5.65 12.43
CA ILE A 12 -8.56 -5.40 11.09
C ILE A 12 -8.13 -6.56 10.18
N PRO A 13 -9.05 -7.18 9.42
CA PRO A 13 -8.69 -8.16 8.41
C PRO A 13 -7.66 -7.60 7.43
N HIS A 14 -6.60 -8.35 7.17
CA HIS A 14 -5.55 -7.92 6.25
C HIS A 14 -5.22 -9.04 5.28
N LYS A 15 -4.83 -8.65 4.07
CA LYS A 15 -4.29 -9.54 3.04
C LYS A 15 -3.26 -8.81 2.18
N GLY A 16 -2.64 -9.53 1.25
CA GLY A 16 -1.76 -8.93 0.25
C GLY A 16 -0.86 -9.95 -0.42
N TRP A 17 0.05 -9.46 -1.25
CA TRP A 17 1.00 -10.26 -2.00
C TRP A 17 2.45 -9.97 -1.59
N THR A 18 3.21 -11.04 -1.38
CA THR A 18 4.64 -11.01 -1.02
C THR A 18 5.47 -11.85 -2.00
N TYR A 19 6.79 -11.67 -1.97
CA TYR A 19 7.71 -12.49 -2.77
C TYR A 19 7.74 -13.94 -2.27
N LYS A 20 8.18 -14.84 -3.13
CA LYS A 20 8.45 -16.24 -2.79
C LYS A 20 9.30 -16.35 -1.51
N ARG A 21 8.99 -17.33 -0.64
CA ARG A 21 9.58 -17.51 0.71
C ARG A 21 9.36 -16.31 1.64
N ARG A 22 8.32 -15.52 1.37
CA ARG A 22 7.91 -14.34 2.15
C ARG A 22 9.06 -13.34 2.38
N LYS A 23 9.97 -13.18 1.41
CA LYS A 23 11.19 -12.38 1.55
C LYS A 23 10.89 -10.87 1.62
N THR A 24 11.53 -10.19 2.55
CA THR A 24 11.54 -8.73 2.71
C THR A 24 12.97 -8.23 2.91
N GLU A 25 13.17 -6.90 2.94
CA GLU A 25 14.47 -6.31 3.28
C GLU A 25 14.90 -6.55 4.73
N ALA A 26 13.94 -6.79 5.62
CA ALA A 26 14.18 -7.12 7.03
C ALA A 26 14.30 -8.63 7.29
N GLY A 27 14.29 -9.46 6.24
CA GLY A 27 14.31 -10.92 6.35
C GLY A 27 12.98 -11.57 5.95
N VAL A 28 12.66 -12.72 6.54
CA VAL A 28 11.42 -13.47 6.23
C VAL A 28 10.26 -12.86 6.98
N LEU A 29 9.17 -12.57 6.27
CA LEU A 29 7.94 -12.05 6.87
C LEU A 29 7.28 -13.13 7.75
N PRO A 30 7.05 -12.87 9.06
CA PRO A 30 6.40 -13.80 9.98
C PRO A 30 5.07 -14.39 9.48
N GLU A 31 4.73 -15.61 9.91
CA GLU A 31 3.50 -16.31 9.48
C GLU A 31 2.20 -15.60 9.92
N GLN A 32 2.24 -14.75 10.95
CA GLN A 32 1.08 -13.99 11.41
C GLN A 32 0.47 -13.05 10.36
N TYR A 33 1.22 -12.71 9.32
CA TYR A 33 0.73 -11.86 8.23
C TYR A 33 0.02 -12.70 7.17
N ASN A 34 -1.27 -12.45 6.94
CA ASN A 34 -2.13 -13.16 6.00
C ASN A 34 -1.85 -12.79 4.53
N VAL A 35 -0.63 -12.99 4.03
CA VAL A 35 -0.22 -12.65 2.66
C VAL A 35 0.02 -13.90 1.80
N LYS A 36 -0.24 -13.78 0.50
CA LYS A 36 0.00 -14.83 -0.50
C LYS A 36 1.33 -14.61 -1.20
N GLU A 37 2.02 -15.70 -1.52
CA GLU A 37 3.24 -15.64 -2.31
C GLU A 37 2.93 -15.53 -3.81
N ILE A 38 3.67 -14.69 -4.49
CA ILE A 38 3.79 -14.72 -5.95
C ILE A 38 5.14 -15.32 -6.33
N ALA A 39 5.13 -16.30 -7.24
CA ALA A 39 6.32 -17.02 -7.66
C ALA A 39 7.14 -16.20 -8.67
N ASN A 40 8.41 -15.91 -8.35
CA ASN A 40 9.37 -15.22 -9.21
C ASN A 40 8.93 -13.86 -9.83
N PRO A 41 8.23 -12.97 -9.12
CA PRO A 41 7.85 -11.69 -9.70
C PRO A 41 9.04 -10.73 -9.73
N SER A 42 9.09 -9.90 -10.77
CA SER A 42 9.69 -8.58 -10.70
C SER A 42 9.07 -7.75 -9.56
N TYR A 43 9.78 -6.70 -9.14
CA TYR A 43 9.23 -5.76 -8.15
C TYR A 43 7.85 -5.21 -8.56
N PHE A 44 7.69 -4.91 -9.85
CA PHE A 44 6.46 -4.35 -10.40
C PHE A 44 5.28 -5.34 -10.36
N GLU A 45 5.49 -6.63 -10.59
CA GLU A 45 4.39 -7.61 -10.56
C GLU A 45 3.80 -7.78 -9.17
N ARG A 46 4.64 -7.81 -8.11
CA ARG A 46 4.13 -7.83 -6.72
C ARG A 46 3.34 -6.56 -6.41
N LEU A 47 3.85 -5.41 -6.82
CA LEU A 47 3.21 -4.12 -6.60
C LEU A 47 1.88 -4.03 -7.35
N GLU A 48 1.87 -4.36 -8.64
CA GLU A 48 0.69 -4.38 -9.52
C GLU A 48 -0.39 -5.32 -8.98
N LYS A 49 -0.02 -6.51 -8.48
CA LYS A 49 -0.98 -7.42 -7.84
C LYS A 49 -1.64 -6.84 -6.59
N ASN A 50 -0.89 -6.17 -5.72
CA ASN A 50 -1.49 -5.51 -4.55
C ASN A 50 -2.42 -4.35 -4.96
N ILE A 51 -2.10 -3.63 -6.03
CA ILE A 51 -2.95 -2.55 -6.57
C ILE A 51 -4.24 -3.13 -7.17
N ILE A 52 -4.14 -4.21 -7.95
CA ILE A 52 -5.31 -4.82 -8.61
C ILE A 52 -6.26 -5.46 -7.60
N ASP A 53 -5.72 -6.16 -6.60
CA ASP A 53 -6.51 -6.93 -5.62
C ASP A 53 -7.11 -6.08 -4.49
N SER A 54 -6.72 -4.81 -4.37
CA SER A 54 -7.30 -3.83 -3.44
C SER A 54 -8.31 -2.92 -4.13
N GLU A 55 -9.16 -2.25 -3.35
CA GLU A 55 -10.13 -1.29 -3.87
C GLU A 55 -9.51 0.08 -4.13
N GLY A 56 -8.48 0.45 -3.37
CA GLY A 56 -7.66 1.61 -3.68
C GLY A 56 -6.28 1.58 -3.05
N THR A 57 -5.41 2.47 -3.53
CA THR A 57 -4.02 2.57 -3.09
C THR A 57 -3.75 3.92 -2.42
N VAL A 58 -3.18 3.88 -1.22
CA VAL A 58 -2.64 5.07 -0.55
C VAL A 58 -1.12 5.02 -0.57
N ILE A 59 -0.51 6.08 -1.12
CA ILE A 59 0.93 6.27 -1.18
C ILE A 59 1.32 7.34 -0.16
N LEU A 60 2.13 6.97 0.82
CA LEU A 60 2.65 7.88 1.85
C LEU A 60 4.13 8.18 1.58
N THR A 61 4.49 9.45 1.46
CA THR A 61 5.88 9.85 1.18
C THR A 61 6.39 10.89 2.17
N TYR A 62 7.72 10.97 2.26
CA TYR A 62 8.47 12.06 2.88
C TYR A 62 9.41 12.64 1.81
N GLY A 63 9.12 13.85 1.32
CA GLY A 63 9.79 14.51 0.20
C GLY A 63 9.26 14.10 -1.19
N GLN A 64 9.82 14.69 -2.25
CA GLN A 64 9.40 14.41 -3.63
C GLN A 64 9.39 12.90 -3.95
N LEU A 65 8.42 12.51 -4.80
CA LEU A 65 8.30 11.17 -5.36
C LEU A 65 9.63 10.73 -6.00
N ILE A 66 10.43 9.95 -5.28
CA ILE A 66 11.57 9.24 -5.86
C ILE A 66 10.98 8.15 -6.76
N ARG A 67 11.63 7.88 -7.91
CA ARG A 67 11.20 7.01 -9.04
C ARG A 67 10.24 5.83 -8.73
N GLY A 68 10.34 5.17 -7.58
CA GLY A 68 9.45 4.06 -7.17
C GLY A 68 7.98 4.46 -6.91
N SER A 69 7.71 5.67 -6.44
CA SER A 69 6.34 6.11 -6.13
C SER A 69 5.55 6.53 -7.38
N ASN A 70 6.23 6.99 -8.44
CA ASN A 70 5.60 7.23 -9.75
C ASN A 70 5.06 5.92 -10.35
N ALA A 71 5.83 4.84 -10.28
CA ALA A 71 5.38 3.56 -10.82
C ALA A 71 4.11 3.03 -10.13
N THR A 72 3.94 3.27 -8.82
CA THR A 72 2.71 2.89 -8.13
C THR A 72 1.52 3.67 -8.68
N LYS A 73 1.66 5.00 -8.81
CA LYS A 73 0.61 5.86 -9.35
C LYS A 73 0.29 5.51 -10.80
N ASP A 74 1.30 5.26 -11.62
CA ASP A 74 1.15 4.87 -13.03
C ASP A 74 0.45 3.52 -13.17
N LEU A 75 0.78 2.54 -12.32
CA LEU A 75 0.10 1.24 -12.27
C LEU A 75 -1.36 1.38 -11.81
N ALA A 76 -1.63 2.19 -10.78
CA ALA A 76 -3.01 2.43 -10.34
C ALA A 76 -3.84 3.08 -11.44
N ASN A 77 -3.32 4.10 -12.12
CA ASN A 77 -3.97 4.73 -13.26
C ASN A 77 -4.19 3.75 -14.42
N LYS A 78 -3.18 2.93 -14.76
CA LYS A 78 -3.26 1.91 -15.81
C LYS A 78 -4.43 0.92 -15.57
N HIS A 79 -4.71 0.60 -14.32
CA HIS A 79 -5.78 -0.33 -13.92
C HIS A 79 -7.08 0.35 -13.49
N ASN A 80 -7.20 1.66 -13.68
CA ASN A 80 -8.35 2.47 -13.23
C ASN A 80 -8.66 2.28 -11.74
N LYS A 81 -7.63 2.12 -10.92
CA LYS A 81 -7.75 2.00 -9.47
C LYS A 81 -7.63 3.38 -8.81
N PRO A 82 -8.52 3.74 -7.88
CA PRO A 82 -8.37 4.92 -7.05
C PRO A 82 -6.99 4.95 -6.38
N CYS A 83 -6.33 6.10 -6.45
CA CYS A 83 -5.01 6.30 -5.85
C CYS A 83 -4.94 7.65 -5.15
N LEU A 84 -4.56 7.64 -3.87
CA LEU A 84 -4.28 8.84 -3.09
C LEU A 84 -2.79 8.93 -2.78
N LEU A 85 -2.18 10.07 -3.10
CA LEU A 85 -0.82 10.39 -2.71
C LEU A 85 -0.84 11.44 -1.60
N LEU A 86 -0.16 11.16 -0.50
CA LEU A 86 0.03 12.11 0.59
C LEU A 86 1.51 12.29 0.89
N GLU A 87 1.92 13.55 0.83
CA GLU A 87 3.25 13.98 1.23
C GLU A 87 3.22 14.44 2.70
N LEU A 88 3.83 13.64 3.57
CA LEU A 88 3.69 13.78 5.03
C LEU A 88 4.50 14.95 5.60
N ASN A 89 5.50 15.49 4.88
CA ASN A 89 6.18 16.72 5.32
C ASN A 89 5.37 17.99 5.02
N GLU A 90 4.45 17.92 4.06
CA GLU A 90 3.65 19.06 3.58
C GLU A 90 2.27 19.10 4.23
N CYS A 91 1.97 18.20 5.17
CA CYS A 91 0.69 18.19 5.86
C CYS A 91 0.78 17.73 7.31
N THR A 92 -0.18 18.17 8.11
CA THR A 92 -0.33 17.69 9.49
C THR A 92 -0.93 16.28 9.51
N LEU A 93 -0.69 15.55 10.60
CA LEU A 93 -1.31 14.22 10.79
C LEU A 93 -2.84 14.26 10.68
N ASN A 94 -3.48 15.29 11.26
CA ASN A 94 -4.93 15.47 11.18
C ASN A 94 -5.38 15.69 9.73
N HIS A 95 -4.63 16.47 8.96
CA HIS A 95 -4.92 16.65 7.54
C HIS A 95 -4.81 15.32 6.79
N ALA A 96 -3.72 14.57 6.96
CA ALA A 96 -3.52 13.27 6.32
C ALA A 96 -4.68 12.29 6.64
N ILE A 97 -5.07 12.18 7.92
CA ILE A 97 -6.20 11.33 8.34
C ILE A 97 -7.51 11.78 7.66
N SER A 98 -7.79 13.09 7.67
CA SER A 98 -9.02 13.63 7.06
C SER A 98 -9.06 13.42 5.55
N SER A 99 -7.90 13.54 4.88
CA SER A 99 -7.77 13.35 3.44
C SER A 99 -7.96 11.88 3.06
N ILE A 100 -7.41 10.93 3.83
CA ILE A 100 -7.64 9.50 3.63
C ILE A 100 -9.12 9.17 3.79
N ARG A 101 -9.75 9.59 4.89
CA ARG A 101 -11.18 9.32 5.15
C ARG A 101 -12.08 9.86 4.05
N LYS A 102 -11.93 11.13 3.70
CA LYS A 102 -12.71 11.76 2.63
C LYS A 102 -12.49 11.06 1.28
N TRP A 103 -11.27 10.64 1.00
CA TRP A 103 -10.97 9.91 -0.22
C TRP A 103 -11.61 8.52 -0.24
N MET A 104 -11.61 7.79 0.89
CA MET A 104 -12.32 6.51 1.02
C MET A 104 -13.82 6.68 0.79
N ASP A 105 -14.44 7.65 1.46
CA ASP A 105 -15.88 7.92 1.35
C ASP A 105 -16.28 8.24 -0.10
N ASN A 106 -15.47 9.07 -0.79
CA ASN A 106 -15.74 9.47 -2.17
C ASN A 106 -15.63 8.34 -3.21
N HIS A 107 -14.91 7.26 -2.88
CA HIS A 107 -14.67 6.14 -3.80
C HIS A 107 -15.31 4.83 -3.29
N GLU A 108 -16.05 4.87 -2.17
CA GLU A 108 -16.67 3.71 -1.53
C GLU A 108 -15.65 2.57 -1.25
N ILE A 109 -14.51 2.93 -0.66
CA ILE A 109 -13.38 2.02 -0.41
C ILE A 109 -13.40 1.50 1.04
N ASP A 110 -13.43 0.19 1.20
CA ASP A 110 -13.25 -0.53 2.46
C ASP A 110 -11.88 -1.23 2.54
N GLU A 111 -11.26 -1.52 1.40
CA GLU A 111 -9.95 -2.18 1.33
C GLU A 111 -8.85 -1.30 0.72
N ILE A 112 -7.83 -1.00 1.53
CA ILE A 112 -6.71 -0.14 1.12
C ILE A 112 -5.39 -0.91 1.07
N PHE A 113 -4.70 -0.79 -0.06
CA PHE A 113 -3.28 -1.08 -0.13
C PHE A 113 -2.44 0.15 0.22
N PHE A 114 -1.63 0.05 1.28
CA PHE A 114 -0.69 1.09 1.68
C PHE A 114 0.72 0.80 1.15
N THR A 115 1.33 1.80 0.52
CA THR A 115 2.74 1.79 0.10
C THR A 115 3.36 3.17 0.32
N GLY A 116 4.68 3.28 0.19
CA GLY A 116 5.35 4.54 0.48
C GLY A 116 6.86 4.46 0.56
N SER A 117 7.46 5.61 0.86
CA SER A 117 8.89 5.72 1.17
C SER A 117 9.22 4.89 2.42
N LYS A 118 10.46 4.39 2.47
CA LYS A 118 11.03 3.87 3.72
C LYS A 118 11.53 4.99 4.60
#